data_AF-A0A1M3KR10-F1
#
_entry.id   AF-A0A1M3KR10-F1
#
_cell.length_a   1.000
_cell.length_b   1.000
_cell.length_c   1.000
_cell.angle_alpha   90.00
_cell.angle_beta   90.00
_cell.angle_gamma   90.00
#
_symmetry.space_group_name_H-M   'P 1'
#
loop_
_entity.id
_entity.type
_entity.pdbx_description
1 polymer ?
#
loop_
_entity_poly.entity_id
_entity_poly.type
_entity_poly.pdbx_seq_one_letter_code
_entity_poly.pdbx_strand_id
1 'polypeptide(L)'
;MALLAEWMLPLRVLPDAHVLSAVSWLGVAIAGAGLALEVAAARPLAGAGTTTRAGQAATVLVTDGPFGWSRNPFYIGLLLVLAGVVVAFSLDWGVLAVPLVWLAHDRTVVPAEEAMLHQRFPGFGDYARRVRRWV
;
A
#
# COMPACT_ATOMS: atom_id res chain seq x y z
N MET A 1 16.54 -12.71 -5.99
CA MET A 1 16.64 -12.14 -7.35
C MET A 1 17.14 -10.71 -7.33
N ALA A 2 16.51 -9.76 -6.61
CA ALA A 2 16.96 -8.36 -6.55
C ALA A 2 18.37 -8.17 -5.94
N LEU A 3 18.68 -8.86 -4.83
CA LEU A 3 20.00 -8.77 -4.16
C LEU A 3 21.19 -9.22 -5.01
N LEU A 4 20.98 -10.16 -5.95
CA LEU A 4 22.02 -10.62 -6.88
C LEU A 4 22.21 -9.63 -8.04
N ALA A 5 21.13 -8.99 -8.50
CA ALA A 5 21.18 -7.98 -9.56
C ALA A 5 21.89 -6.70 -9.10
N GLU A 6 21.72 -6.33 -7.84
CA GLU A 6 22.38 -5.18 -7.19
C GLU A 6 23.92 -5.33 -7.16
N TRP A 7 24.41 -6.56 -6.99
CA TRP A 7 25.84 -6.85 -7.02
C TRP A 7 26.44 -6.84 -8.44
N MET A 8 25.62 -7.08 -9.46
CA MET A 8 26.08 -7.17 -10.86
C MET A 8 25.94 -5.85 -11.64
N LEU A 9 24.89 -5.05 -11.37
CA LEU A 9 24.69 -3.71 -11.95
C LEU A 9 24.01 -2.77 -10.94
N PRO A 10 24.78 -2.00 -10.15
CA PRO A 10 24.24 -0.90 -9.38
C PRO A 10 23.83 0.22 -10.34
N LEU A 11 22.53 0.52 -10.41
CA LEU A 11 21.99 1.57 -11.27
C LEU A 11 22.34 2.97 -10.73
N ARG A 12 22.76 3.07 -9.46
CA ARG A 12 23.12 4.31 -8.74
C ARG A 12 22.03 5.36 -8.83
N VAL A 13 20.77 4.93 -8.76
CA VAL A 13 19.61 5.83 -8.81
C VAL A 13 19.39 6.44 -7.43
N LEU A 14 19.61 5.67 -6.37
CA LEU A 14 19.51 6.14 -5.00
C LEU A 14 20.89 6.58 -4.47
N PRO A 15 20.95 7.61 -3.60
CA PRO A 15 22.19 7.96 -2.91
C PRO A 15 22.60 6.82 -1.96
N ASP A 16 23.89 6.68 -1.69
CA ASP A 16 24.39 5.65 -0.76
C ASP A 16 23.76 5.83 0.64
N ALA A 17 22.97 4.84 1.06
CA ALA A 17 22.43 4.78 2.41
C ALA A 17 23.45 4.14 3.36
N HIS A 18 23.84 4.89 4.38
CA HIS A 18 24.50 4.35 5.56
C HIS A 18 23.54 4.47 6.74
N VAL A 19 23.69 3.62 7.76
CA VAL A 19 22.75 3.48 8.90
C VAL A 19 22.33 4.82 9.54
N LEU A 20 23.20 5.83 9.54
CA LEU A 20 22.96 7.15 10.12
C LEU A 20 22.69 8.27 9.09
N SER A 21 22.56 7.92 7.81
CA SER A 21 22.31 8.89 6.74
C SER A 21 20.90 9.47 6.81
N ALA A 22 20.74 10.71 6.34
CA ALA A 22 19.42 11.33 6.22
C ALA A 22 18.49 10.53 5.29
N VAL A 23 19.05 9.85 4.28
CA VAL A 23 18.33 8.96 3.35
C VAL A 23 17.75 7.76 4.09
N SER A 24 18.53 7.12 4.97
CA SER A 24 18.04 6.00 5.78
C SER A 24 16.90 6.41 6.70
N TRP A 25 17.02 7.55 7.36
CA TRP A 25 15.94 8.08 8.22
C TRP A 25 14.70 8.50 7.45
N LEU A 26 14.86 9.03 6.23
CA LEU A 26 13.74 9.31 5.34
C LEU A 26 13.01 8.02 4.96
N GLY A 27 13.75 6.96 4.60
CA GLY A 27 13.16 5.65 4.30
C GLY A 27 12.40 5.07 5.50
N VAL A 28 12.97 5.14 6.70
CA VAL A 28 12.30 4.73 7.95
C VAL A 28 11.03 5.55 8.19
N ALA A 29 11.07 6.87 7.99
CA ALA A 29 9.90 7.73 8.15
C ALA A 29 8.78 7.38 7.16
N ILE A 30 9.13 7.12 5.89
CA ILE A 30 8.18 6.69 4.86
C ILE A 30 7.55 5.34 5.23
N ALA A 31 8.36 4.36 5.67
CA ALA A 31 7.86 3.06 6.10
C ALA A 31 6.97 3.16 7.34
N GLY A 32 7.36 3.99 8.31
CA GLY A 32 6.57 4.28 9.50
C GLY A 32 5.22 4.91 9.17
N ALA A 33 5.16 5.82 8.20
CA ALA A 33 3.91 6.40 7.72
C ALA A 33 3.01 5.35 7.05
N GLY A 34 3.59 4.44 6.26
CA GLY A 34 2.87 3.31 5.68
C GLY A 34 2.25 2.39 6.73
N LEU A 35 3.04 2.02 7.75
CA LEU A 35 2.56 1.20 8.87
C LEU A 35 1.47 1.91 9.68
N ALA A 36 1.64 3.21 9.93
CA ALA A 36 0.63 4.03 10.60
C ALA A 36 -0.69 4.06 9.82
N LEU A 37 -0.63 4.13 8.48
CA LEU A 37 -1.80 4.09 7.61
C LEU A 37 -2.50 2.72 7.67
N GLU A 38 -1.77 1.62 7.65
CA GLU A 38 -2.36 0.27 7.81
C GLU A 38 -3.09 0.14 9.15
N VAL A 39 -2.46 0.58 10.24
CA VAL A 39 -3.08 0.58 11.58
C VAL A 39 -4.32 1.48 11.60
N ALA A 40 -4.25 2.66 11.00
CA ALA A 40 -5.38 3.58 10.91
C ALA A 40 -6.55 2.97 10.10
N ALA A 41 -6.27 2.23 9.02
CA ALA A 41 -7.28 1.55 8.21
C ALA A 41 -7.85 0.31 8.90
N ALA A 42 -7.06 -0.39 9.70
CA ALA A 42 -7.53 -1.56 10.45
C ALA A 42 -8.50 -1.22 11.60
N ARG A 43 -8.30 -0.07 12.26
CA ARG A 43 -9.14 0.37 13.40
C ARG A 43 -10.65 0.38 13.10
N PRO A 44 -11.16 1.06 12.05
CA PRO A 44 -12.60 1.10 11.79
C PRO A 44 -13.15 -0.27 11.35
N LEU A 45 -12.36 -1.09 10.66
CA LEU A 45 -12.77 -2.45 10.29
C LEU A 45 -12.90 -3.37 11.52
N ALA A 46 -11.93 -3.32 12.43
CA ALA A 46 -11.97 -4.06 13.68
C ALA A 46 -13.15 -3.61 14.56
N GLY A 47 -13.41 -2.30 14.64
CA GLY A 47 -14.57 -1.75 15.36
C GLY A 47 -15.92 -2.18 14.77
N ALA A 48 -15.98 -2.39 13.44
CA ALA A 48 -17.17 -2.88 12.75
C ALA A 48 -17.25 -4.41 12.67
N GLY A 49 -16.30 -5.16 13.25
CA GLY A 49 -16.27 -6.62 13.21
C GLY A 49 -16.13 -7.19 11.79
N THR A 50 -15.48 -6.45 10.89
CA THR A 50 -15.25 -6.86 9.50
C THR A 50 -13.78 -7.20 9.26
N THR A 51 -13.49 -7.83 8.12
CA THR A 51 -12.16 -8.39 7.83
C THR A 51 -11.19 -7.36 7.24
N THR A 52 -9.92 -7.49 7.58
CA THR A 52 -8.79 -6.78 6.95
C THR A 52 -8.13 -7.60 5.84
N ARG A 53 -8.58 -8.84 5.61
CA ARG A 53 -7.94 -9.76 4.67
C ARG A 53 -8.54 -9.65 3.28
N ALA A 54 -7.65 -9.55 2.30
CA ALA A 54 -7.99 -9.65 0.89
C ALA A 54 -8.78 -10.94 0.59
N GLY A 55 -9.84 -10.82 -0.22
CA GLY A 55 -10.68 -11.94 -0.64
C GLY A 55 -11.64 -12.50 0.42
N GLN A 56 -11.64 -11.99 1.65
CA GLN A 56 -12.67 -12.33 2.63
C GLN A 56 -13.90 -11.41 2.50
N ALA A 57 -15.09 -11.97 2.70
CA ALA A 57 -16.33 -11.21 2.58
C ALA A 57 -16.45 -10.18 3.72
N ALA A 58 -16.36 -8.89 3.38
CA ALA A 58 -16.65 -7.82 4.32
C ALA A 58 -18.14 -7.89 4.76
N THR A 59 -18.38 -7.65 6.05
CA THR A 59 -19.71 -7.64 6.65
C THR A 59 -20.35 -6.25 6.64
N VAL A 60 -19.52 -5.20 6.64
CA VAL A 60 -19.93 -3.80 6.62
C VAL A 60 -19.09 -3.03 5.61
N LEU A 61 -19.73 -2.08 4.90
CA LEU A 61 -19.03 -1.12 4.04
C LEU A 61 -18.55 0.07 4.88
N VAL A 62 -17.26 0.10 5.19
CA VAL A 62 -16.63 1.22 5.90
C VAL A 62 -16.17 2.28 4.89
N THR A 63 -16.58 3.53 5.09
CA THR A 63 -16.25 4.65 4.19
C THR A 63 -15.56 5.83 4.89
N ASP A 64 -15.31 5.71 6.19
CA ASP A 64 -14.76 6.80 7.01
C ASP A 64 -13.25 6.62 7.25
N GLY A 65 -12.61 7.67 7.76
CA GLY A 65 -11.18 7.67 8.04
C GLY A 65 -10.36 7.47 6.76
N PRO A 66 -9.34 6.58 6.74
CA PRO A 66 -8.54 6.30 5.55
C PRO A 66 -9.34 5.83 4.33
N PHE A 67 -10.47 5.16 4.54
CA PHE A 67 -11.39 4.75 3.48
C PHE A 67 -12.13 5.93 2.84
N GLY A 68 -12.16 7.10 3.50
CA GLY A 68 -12.68 8.32 2.90
C GLY A 68 -11.70 8.97 1.89
N TRP A 69 -10.40 8.66 1.99
CA TRP A 69 -9.37 9.22 1.11
C TRP A 69 -9.10 8.32 -0.10
N SER A 70 -9.06 7.02 0.13
CA SER A 70 -8.84 6.02 -0.90
C SER A 70 -9.65 4.78 -0.58
N ARG A 71 -10.13 4.09 -1.61
CA ARG A 71 -10.79 2.79 -1.43
C ARG A 71 -9.82 1.68 -1.03
N ASN A 72 -8.51 1.90 -1.20
CA ASN A 72 -7.44 0.91 -1.03
C ASN A 72 -6.33 1.37 -0.07
N PRO A 73 -6.64 1.83 1.17
CA PRO A 73 -5.65 2.43 2.06
C PRO A 73 -4.60 1.42 2.55
N PHE A 74 -4.94 0.13 2.68
CA PHE A 74 -3.96 -0.91 3.02
C PHE A 74 -2.90 -1.07 1.95
N TYR A 75 -3.29 -1.09 0.67
CA TYR A 75 -2.32 -1.21 -0.42
C TYR A 75 -1.44 0.03 -0.54
N ILE A 76 -1.95 1.22 -0.22
CA ILE A 76 -1.13 2.43 -0.10
C ILE A 76 -0.12 2.27 1.04
N GLY A 77 -0.56 1.78 2.21
CA GLY A 77 0.31 1.48 3.35
C GLY A 77 1.43 0.52 2.98
N LEU A 78 1.09 -0.60 2.33
CA LEU A 78 2.04 -1.59 1.81
C LEU A 78 3.06 -0.97 0.85
N LEU A 79 2.61 -0.16 -0.10
CA LEU A 79 3.49 0.50 -1.07
C LEU A 79 4.42 1.52 -0.39
N LEU A 80 3.95 2.23 0.64
CA LEU A 80 4.77 3.13 1.44
C LEU A 80 5.81 2.36 2.28
N VAL A 81 5.42 1.25 2.91
CA VAL A 81 6.36 0.37 3.63
C VAL A 81 7.44 -0.13 2.68
N LEU A 82 7.05 -0.64 1.51
CA LEU A 82 7.98 -1.11 0.49
C LEU A 82 8.91 0.02 0.01
N ALA A 83 8.37 1.19 -0.33
CA ALA A 83 9.15 2.34 -0.76
C ALA A 83 10.12 2.82 0.33
N GLY A 84 9.68 2.85 1.58
CA GLY A 84 10.51 3.22 2.73
C GLY A 84 11.68 2.26 2.93
N VAL A 85 11.45 0.94 2.81
CA VAL A 85 12.52 -0.07 2.84
C VAL A 85 13.49 0.13 1.68
N VAL A 86 12.97 0.33 0.46
CA VAL A 86 13.79 0.57 -0.73
C VAL A 86 14.71 1.77 -0.55
N VAL A 87 14.20 2.88 -0.02
CA VAL A 87 14.99 4.08 0.26
C VAL A 87 15.94 3.87 1.43
N ALA A 88 15.51 3.21 2.51
CA ALA A 88 16.30 3.06 3.72
C ALA A 88 17.60 2.27 3.51
N PHE A 89 17.55 1.31 2.58
CA PHE A 89 18.65 0.41 2.22
C PHE A 89 19.26 0.71 0.84
N SER A 90 18.84 1.80 0.18
CA SER A 90 19.27 2.17 -1.18
C SER A 90 19.18 1.05 -2.21
N LEU A 91 18.08 0.31 -2.19
CA LEU A 91 17.83 -0.81 -3.09
C LEU A 91 17.46 -0.29 -4.49
N ASP A 92 18.45 -0.06 -5.35
CA ASP A 92 18.26 0.53 -6.69
C ASP A 92 17.18 -0.20 -7.51
N TRP A 93 17.25 -1.53 -7.55
CA TRP A 93 16.26 -2.36 -8.27
C TRP A 93 14.90 -2.39 -7.56
N GLY A 94 14.87 -2.09 -6.26
CA GLY A 94 13.66 -1.96 -5.47
C GLY A 94 12.79 -0.79 -5.92
N VAL A 95 13.36 0.23 -6.55
CA VAL A 95 12.61 1.37 -7.12
C VAL A 95 11.62 0.89 -8.17
N LEU A 96 11.96 -0.13 -8.96
CA LEU A 96 11.05 -0.75 -9.93
C LEU A 96 10.03 -1.68 -9.26
N ALA A 97 10.35 -2.24 -8.10
CA ALA A 97 9.44 -3.12 -7.39
C ALA A 97 8.17 -2.39 -6.92
N VAL A 98 8.27 -1.13 -6.49
CA VAL A 98 7.12 -0.32 -6.03
C VAL A 98 6.03 -0.18 -7.11
N PRO A 99 6.31 0.37 -8.31
CA PRO A 99 5.30 0.49 -9.36
C PRO A 99 4.84 -0.87 -9.90
N LEU A 100 5.69 -1.90 -9.91
CA LEU A 100 5.30 -3.25 -10.32
C LEU A 100 4.30 -3.88 -9.33
N VAL A 101 4.55 -3.76 -8.03
CA VAL A 101 3.63 -4.25 -6.99
C VAL A 101 2.33 -3.47 -7.03
N TRP A 102 2.38 -2.15 -7.23
CA TRP A 102 1.17 -1.33 -7.41
C TRP A 102 0.37 -1.81 -8.62
N LEU A 103 1.02 -1.97 -9.78
CA LEU A 103 0.37 -2.41 -11.01
C LEU A 103 -0.25 -3.81 -10.87
N ALA A 104 0.47 -4.73 -10.22
CA ALA A 104 -0.04 -6.07 -9.95
C ALA A 104 -1.35 -6.01 -9.14
N HIS A 105 -1.38 -5.23 -8.06
CA HIS A 105 -2.58 -5.06 -7.24
C HIS A 105 -3.71 -4.36 -8.00
N ASP A 106 -3.41 -3.26 -8.72
CA ASP A 106 -4.38 -2.50 -9.49
C ASP A 106 -5.09 -3.34 -10.57
N ARG A 107 -4.39 -4.31 -11.16
CA ARG A 107 -4.91 -5.11 -12.27
C ARG A 107 -5.51 -6.45 -11.86
N THR A 108 -5.17 -6.97 -10.68
CA THR A 108 -5.59 -8.32 -10.28
C THR A 108 -6.45 -8.31 -9.03
N VAL A 109 -5.88 -7.89 -7.90
CA VAL A 109 -6.52 -7.99 -6.58
C VAL A 109 -7.62 -6.96 -6.41
N VAL A 110 -7.33 -5.68 -6.67
CA VAL A 110 -8.28 -4.58 -6.43
C VAL A 110 -9.56 -4.71 -7.27
N PRO A 111 -9.52 -5.03 -8.57
CA PRO A 111 -10.75 -5.20 -9.36
C PRO A 111 -11.63 -6.35 -8.85
N ALA A 112 -11.02 -7.46 -8.41
CA ALA A 112 -11.76 -8.59 -7.85
C ALA A 112 -12.45 -8.22 -6.53
N GLU A 113 -11.74 -7.51 -5.64
CA GLU A 113 -12.30 -7.03 -4.38
C GLU A 113 -13.42 -6.01 -4.59
N GLU A 114 -13.22 -5.04 -5.49
CA GLU A 114 -14.25 -4.05 -5.82
C GLU A 114 -15.50 -4.70 -6.42
N ALA A 115 -15.34 -5.75 -7.25
CA ALA A 115 -16.47 -6.50 -7.80
C ALA A 115 -17.25 -7.22 -6.70
N MET A 116 -16.56 -7.85 -5.74
CA MET A 116 -17.21 -8.49 -4.57
C MET A 116 -17.96 -7.46 -3.72
N LEU A 117 -17.35 -6.30 -3.45
CA LEU A 117 -17.97 -5.22 -2.69
C LEU A 117 -19.19 -4.64 -3.42
N HIS A 118 -19.11 -4.47 -4.74
CA HIS A 118 -20.21 -3.96 -5.56
C HIS A 118 -21.40 -4.92 -5.60
N GLN A 119 -21.16 -6.23 -5.56
CA GLN A 119 -22.23 -7.24 -5.47
C GLN A 119 -22.85 -7.30 -4.08
N ARG A 120 -22.03 -7.10 -3.04
CA ARG A 120 -22.44 -7.25 -1.64
C ARG A 120 -23.16 -6.03 -1.09
N PHE A 121 -22.74 -4.83 -1.48
CA PHE A 121 -23.19 -3.58 -0.88
C PHE A 121 -23.82 -2.64 -1.93
N PRO A 122 -25.13 -2.40 -1.87
CA PRO A 122 -25.83 -1.47 -2.77
C PRO A 122 -25.23 -0.05 -2.76
N GLY A 123 -24.71 0.41 -1.61
CA GLY A 123 -24.10 1.74 -1.47
C GLY A 123 -22.67 1.87 -2.04
N PHE A 124 -22.06 0.78 -2.50
CA PHE A 124 -20.67 0.81 -2.98
C PHE A 124 -20.51 1.68 -4.23
N GLY A 125 -21.47 1.68 -5.14
CA GLY A 125 -21.41 2.50 -6.36
C GLY A 125 -21.33 4.00 -6.06
N ASP A 126 -22.12 4.47 -5.07
CA ASP A 126 -22.12 5.87 -4.64
C ASP A 126 -20.80 6.24 -3.96
N TYR A 127 -20.30 5.33 -3.13
CA TYR A 127 -18.99 5.46 -2.49
C TYR A 127 -17.85 5.53 -3.53
N ALA A 128 -17.84 4.64 -4.53
CA ALA A 128 -16.82 4.58 -5.57
C ALA A 128 -16.79 5.81 -6.49
N ARG A 129 -17.92 6.54 -6.61
CA ARG A 129 -17.98 7.84 -7.31
C ARG A 129 -17.38 8.98 -6.49
N ARG A 130 -17.47 8.93 -5.17
CA ARG A 130 -16.94 9.97 -4.26
C ARG A 130 -15.47 9.76 -3.93
N VAL A 131 -15.04 8.50 -3.79
CA VAL A 131 -13.71 8.14 -3.35
C VAL A 131 -12.96 7.43 -4.46
N ARG A 132 -11.76 7.94 -4.76
CA ARG A 132 -10.90 7.37 -5.80
C ARG A 132 -10.38 5.99 -5.38
N ARG A 133 -10.00 5.17 -6.37
CA ARG A 133 -9.41 3.85 -6.10
C ARG A 133 -8.07 3.98 -5.36
N TRP A 134 -7.27 4.95 -5.77
CA TRP A 134 -6.00 5.37 -5.20
C TRP A 134 -6.12 6.88 -4.92
N VAL A 135 -5.39 7.40 -3.92
CA VAL A 135 -5.38 8.84 -3.55
C VAL A 135 -5.19 9.76 -4.76
#